data_AF-A0A426U8G4-F1
#
_entry.id   AF-A0A426U8G4-F1
#
_cell.length_a   1.000
_cell.length_b   1.000
_cell.length_c   1.000
_cell.angle_alpha   90.00
_cell.angle_beta   90.00
_cell.angle_gamma   90.00
#
_symmetry.space_group_name_H-M   'P 1'
#
loop_
_entity.id
_entity.type
_entity.pdbx_description
1 polymer ?
#
loop_
_entity_poly.entity_id
_entity_poly.type
_entity_poly.pdbx_seq_one_letter_code
_entity_poly.pdbx_strand_id
1 'polypeptide(L)'
;MSRVQTNAPRGRAVPAQQNPPAVRASLATMERLLRTIEHRTYQRIDAVFDDWVDLLVLLLDHLPLHLADVVRTGHMAAWPEGTTPEQYATFARIQQRYGRFTEVAFQHFSQAAGTFFQATGTDWFDWLGALTMSLGLGGNRHGDYYTPWDVAQMMAQTQNISSLLHKRMLVALRHPENHRAPAVALTGLLFHPRADGQPTEPALDAAARDAFLLEYLIPTVLPFFEPVTVCDPACGSGVMLLAAASTVPHWARQLGMVQFYGMDLSHRAVQMSRAQLRAYGLNGYEARMFVALDEAGGWDAIRERLAQAAPVAPPPPLVAASPGFTVVPRQPQGHLAHPTLAQRAAAQAKPSLVFTQPQPTRNRRGTP
;
A
#
# COMPACT_ATOMS: atom_id res chain seq x y z
N MET A 1 46.09 -46.45 9.39
CA MET A 1 44.69 -46.05 9.21
C MET A 1 44.58 -44.56 9.50
N SER A 2 44.48 -43.74 8.45
CA SER A 2 44.62 -42.28 8.49
C SER A 2 43.26 -41.61 8.76
N ARG A 3 43.21 -40.68 9.71
CA ARG A 3 42.03 -39.86 10.02
C ARG A 3 41.83 -38.82 8.91
N VAL A 4 40.73 -38.91 8.18
CA VAL A 4 40.29 -37.90 7.22
C VAL A 4 39.69 -36.73 8.00
N GLN A 5 40.37 -35.59 7.99
CA GLN A 5 39.80 -34.29 8.36
C GLN A 5 38.75 -33.89 7.33
N THR A 6 37.48 -33.85 7.71
CA THR A 6 36.42 -33.25 6.90
C THR A 6 36.42 -31.74 7.11
N ASN A 7 37.11 -31.02 6.22
CA ASN A 7 36.96 -29.58 6.06
C ASN A 7 35.56 -29.28 5.51
N ALA A 8 34.65 -28.82 6.36
CA ALA A 8 33.39 -28.24 5.91
C ALA A 8 33.68 -26.88 5.24
N PRO A 9 33.19 -26.61 4.03
CA PRO A 9 33.42 -25.33 3.36
C PRO A 9 32.67 -24.24 4.12
N ARG A 10 33.41 -23.21 4.58
CA ARG A 10 32.82 -21.95 5.07
C ARG A 10 31.97 -21.37 3.94
N GLY A 11 30.68 -21.20 4.19
CA GLY A 11 29.72 -20.67 3.23
C GLY A 11 30.23 -19.38 2.60
N ARG A 12 30.44 -19.40 1.29
CA ARG A 12 30.70 -18.22 0.48
C ARG A 12 29.44 -17.35 0.56
N ALA A 13 29.58 -16.10 1.01
CA ALA A 13 28.56 -15.09 0.83
C ALA A 13 28.12 -15.07 -0.64
N VAL A 14 26.81 -15.13 -0.89
CA VAL A 14 26.24 -14.89 -2.22
C VAL A 14 26.68 -13.49 -2.64
N PRO A 15 27.35 -13.32 -3.79
CA PRO A 15 28.05 -12.07 -4.06
C PRO A 15 27.05 -10.96 -4.35
N ALA A 16 27.14 -9.88 -3.58
CA ALA A 16 26.48 -8.58 -3.80
C ALA A 16 26.82 -7.92 -5.17
N GLN A 17 27.50 -8.63 -6.08
CA GLN A 17 28.06 -8.12 -7.33
C GLN A 17 27.05 -7.99 -8.48
N GLN A 18 25.81 -8.48 -8.35
CA GLN A 18 24.84 -8.51 -9.47
C GLN A 18 23.88 -7.31 -9.51
N ASN A 19 23.70 -6.58 -8.41
CA ASN A 19 22.73 -5.46 -8.38
C ASN A 19 23.27 -4.22 -9.12
N PRO A 20 22.41 -3.41 -9.76
CA PRO A 20 22.81 -2.14 -10.37
C PRO A 20 23.54 -1.19 -9.40
N PRO A 21 24.43 -0.29 -9.87
CA PRO A 21 25.19 0.60 -9.00
C PRO A 21 24.35 1.45 -8.04
N ALA A 22 23.24 2.01 -8.53
CA ALA A 22 22.31 2.81 -7.71
C ALA A 22 21.69 1.97 -6.58
N VAL A 23 21.25 0.74 -6.89
CA VAL A 23 20.73 -0.21 -5.91
C VAL A 23 21.76 -0.51 -4.83
N ARG A 24 23.01 -0.78 -5.22
CA ARG A 24 24.09 -1.04 -4.25
C ARG A 24 24.37 0.16 -3.34
N ALA A 25 24.33 1.38 -3.87
CA ALA A 25 24.58 2.59 -3.08
C ALA A 25 23.50 2.82 -2.00
N SER A 26 22.23 2.65 -2.36
CA SER A 26 21.12 2.76 -1.40
C SER A 26 21.16 1.65 -0.34
N LEU A 27 21.43 0.41 -0.74
CA LEU A 27 21.59 -0.72 0.19
C LEU A 27 22.76 -0.48 1.16
N ALA A 28 23.92 -0.07 0.66
CA ALA A 28 25.09 0.23 1.50
C ALA A 28 24.82 1.38 2.49
N THR A 29 24.04 2.37 2.07
CA THR A 29 23.65 3.48 2.95
C THR A 29 22.74 3.00 4.08
N MET A 30 21.69 2.24 3.77
CA MET A 30 20.79 1.67 4.78
C MET A 30 21.54 0.73 5.73
N GLU A 31 22.38 -0.17 5.20
CA GLU A 31 23.20 -1.08 6.00
C GLU A 31 24.11 -0.31 6.97
N ARG A 32 24.83 0.71 6.50
CA ARG A 32 25.70 1.54 7.34
C ARG A 32 24.92 2.20 8.48
N LEU A 33 23.72 2.73 8.20
CA LEU A 33 22.89 3.39 9.20
C LEU A 33 22.41 2.40 10.28
N LEU A 34 21.92 1.21 9.89
CA LEU A 34 21.47 0.18 10.83
C LEU A 34 22.63 -0.40 11.66
N ARG A 35 23.80 -0.65 11.05
CA ARG A 35 24.99 -1.06 11.79
C ARG A 35 25.48 0.00 12.77
N THR A 36 25.31 1.28 12.44
CA THR A 36 25.63 2.37 13.38
C THR A 36 24.76 2.29 14.65
N ILE A 37 23.48 1.91 14.51
CA ILE A 37 22.60 1.67 15.65
C ILE A 37 23.08 0.45 16.45
N GLU A 38 23.38 -0.68 15.80
CA GLU A 38 23.93 -1.87 16.46
C GLU A 38 25.16 -1.51 17.31
N HIS A 39 26.13 -0.81 16.73
CA HIS A 39 27.38 -0.43 17.42
C HIS A 39 27.16 0.55 18.58
N ARG A 40 26.24 1.51 18.45
CA ARG A 40 26.01 2.54 19.48
C ARG A 40 25.11 2.09 20.61
N THR A 41 24.18 1.17 20.33
CA THR A 41 23.13 0.75 21.27
C THR A 41 23.37 -0.63 21.86
N TYR A 42 24.36 -1.37 21.33
CA TYR A 42 24.68 -2.76 21.69
C TYR A 42 23.53 -3.74 21.41
N GLN A 43 22.52 -3.32 20.65
CA GLN A 43 21.46 -4.20 20.16
C GLN A 43 21.99 -5.02 18.99
N ARG A 44 21.59 -6.29 18.92
CA ARG A 44 21.96 -7.17 17.81
C ARG A 44 21.34 -6.66 16.49
N ILE A 45 22.06 -6.81 15.38
CA ILE A 45 21.57 -6.35 14.07
C ILE A 45 20.22 -6.95 13.64
N ASP A 46 19.90 -8.17 14.05
CA ASP A 46 18.59 -8.80 13.79
C ASP A 46 17.44 -8.04 14.46
N ALA A 47 17.61 -7.72 15.74
CA ALA A 47 16.68 -6.93 16.53
C ALA A 47 16.54 -5.49 15.99
N VAL A 48 17.64 -4.87 15.57
CA VAL A 48 17.66 -3.53 14.98
C VAL A 48 16.90 -3.50 13.66
N PHE A 49 17.14 -4.48 12.79
CA PHE A 49 16.44 -4.60 11.52
C PHE A 49 14.94 -4.85 11.72
N ASP A 50 14.56 -5.76 12.60
CA ASP A 50 13.14 -6.04 12.91
C ASP A 50 12.41 -4.80 13.41
N ASP A 51 13.02 -4.04 14.33
CA ASP A 51 12.42 -2.81 14.85
C ASP A 51 12.29 -1.73 13.77
N TRP A 52 13.28 -1.62 12.90
CA TRP A 52 13.24 -0.66 11.79
C TRP A 52 12.11 -0.99 10.81
N VAL A 53 11.95 -2.27 10.45
CA VAL A 53 10.86 -2.70 9.55
C VAL A 53 9.50 -2.54 10.23
N ASP A 54 9.37 -2.86 11.52
CA ASP A 54 8.14 -2.61 12.30
C ASP A 54 7.77 -1.11 12.31
N LEU A 55 8.76 -0.22 12.49
CA LEU A 55 8.56 1.23 12.41
C LEU A 55 8.18 1.70 11.00
N LEU A 56 8.76 1.12 9.95
CA LEU A 56 8.37 1.42 8.56
C LEU A 56 6.90 1.07 8.31
N VAL A 57 6.46 -0.11 8.77
CA VAL A 57 5.07 -0.52 8.64
C VAL A 57 4.15 0.41 9.43
N LEU A 58 4.51 0.74 10.67
CA LEU A 58 3.75 1.66 11.51
C LEU A 58 3.59 3.03 10.82
N LEU A 59 4.70 3.59 10.32
CA LEU A 59 4.72 4.84 9.58
C LEU A 59 3.79 4.78 8.35
N LEU A 60 3.89 3.73 7.54
CA LEU A 60 3.08 3.58 6.34
C LEU A 60 1.59 3.34 6.68
N ASP A 61 1.27 2.61 7.75
CA ASP A 61 -0.12 2.47 8.20
C ASP A 61 -0.72 3.79 8.68
N HIS A 62 0.10 4.65 9.32
CA HIS A 62 -0.35 5.90 9.91
C HIS A 62 -0.37 7.07 8.95
N LEU A 63 0.40 7.04 7.87
CA LEU A 63 0.52 8.18 6.96
C LEU A 63 -0.83 8.67 6.38
N PRO A 64 -1.71 7.81 5.83
CA PRO A 64 -3.03 8.28 5.35
C PRO A 64 -3.89 8.85 6.48
N LEU A 65 -3.76 8.29 7.70
CA LEU A 65 -4.53 8.73 8.86
C LEU A 65 -4.06 10.10 9.36
N HIS A 66 -2.75 10.35 9.39
CA HIS A 66 -2.19 11.66 9.72
C HIS A 66 -2.60 12.72 8.70
N LEU A 67 -2.61 12.38 7.40
CA LEU A 67 -3.09 13.30 6.37
C LEU A 67 -4.56 13.69 6.61
N ALA A 68 -5.42 12.71 6.84
CA ALA A 68 -6.82 12.95 7.17
C ALA A 68 -6.99 13.74 8.49
N ASP A 69 -6.15 13.50 9.49
CA ASP A 69 -6.20 14.20 10.77
C ASP A 69 -5.80 15.68 10.64
N VAL A 70 -4.78 15.98 9.83
CA VAL A 70 -4.37 17.35 9.50
C VAL A 70 -5.48 18.10 8.77
N VAL A 71 -6.18 17.45 7.84
CA VAL A 71 -7.36 18.02 7.17
C VAL A 71 -8.43 18.43 8.19
N ARG A 72 -8.72 17.52 9.13
CA ARG A 72 -9.82 17.65 10.08
C ARG A 72 -9.53 18.64 11.21
N THR A 73 -8.31 18.65 11.73
CA THR A 73 -7.95 19.35 12.98
C THR A 73 -6.96 20.49 12.81
N GLY A 74 -6.33 20.59 11.63
CA GLY A 74 -5.25 21.54 11.36
C GLY A 74 -3.91 21.18 12.02
N HIS A 75 -3.84 20.07 12.78
CA HIS A 75 -2.64 19.64 13.49
C HIS A 75 -2.37 18.16 13.23
N MET A 76 -1.11 17.74 13.37
CA MET A 76 -0.74 16.32 13.32
C MET A 76 -0.69 15.79 14.76
N ALA A 77 -1.61 14.92 15.15
CA ALA A 77 -1.51 14.24 16.43
C ALA A 77 -0.27 13.33 16.48
N ALA A 78 0.28 13.10 17.68
CA ALA A 78 1.35 12.11 17.88
C ALA A 78 0.90 10.69 17.51
N TRP A 79 -0.40 10.42 17.68
CA TRP A 79 -1.06 9.18 17.30
C TRP A 79 -2.36 9.51 16.59
N PRO A 80 -2.54 9.05 15.33
CA PRO A 80 -3.76 9.34 14.61
C PRO A 80 -4.94 8.51 15.17
N GLU A 81 -6.15 9.03 15.00
CA GLU A 81 -7.37 8.29 15.30
C GLU A 81 -7.40 6.98 14.50
N GLY A 82 -7.77 5.87 15.16
CA GLY A 82 -7.72 4.53 14.57
C GLY A 82 -6.41 3.76 14.81
N THR A 83 -5.45 4.33 15.55
CA THR A 83 -4.28 3.57 16.02
C THR A 83 -4.70 2.41 16.93
N THR A 84 -4.20 1.22 16.64
CA THR A 84 -4.53 -0.02 17.36
C THR A 84 -3.66 -0.22 18.62
N PRO A 85 -4.14 -0.94 19.65
CA PRO A 85 -3.33 -1.30 20.82
C PRO A 85 -2.01 -1.99 20.48
N GLU A 86 -1.99 -2.82 19.44
CA GLU A 86 -0.81 -3.54 18.96
C GLU A 86 0.24 -2.57 18.37
N GLN A 87 -0.20 -1.54 17.66
CA GLN A 87 0.68 -0.48 17.13
C GLN A 87 1.32 0.34 18.25
N TYR A 88 0.53 0.71 19.26
CA TYR A 88 1.05 1.35 20.47
C TYR A 88 2.08 0.46 21.17
N ALA A 89 1.76 -0.82 21.38
CA ALA A 89 2.66 -1.77 22.02
C ALA A 89 3.96 -1.96 21.24
N THR A 90 3.89 -1.99 19.90
CA THR A 90 5.07 -2.11 19.02
C THR A 90 6.02 -0.92 19.23
N PHE A 91 5.50 0.30 19.19
CA PHE A 91 6.32 1.49 19.39
C PHE A 91 6.90 1.58 20.79
N ALA A 92 6.11 1.28 21.83
CA ALA A 92 6.57 1.29 23.21
C ALA A 92 7.66 0.23 23.45
N ARG A 93 7.52 -0.98 22.88
CA ARG A 93 8.54 -2.03 22.91
C ARG A 93 9.87 -1.54 22.32
N ILE A 94 9.80 -0.83 21.20
CA ILE A 94 10.97 -0.28 20.52
C ILE A 94 11.63 0.82 21.37
N GLN A 95 10.86 1.80 21.85
CA GLN A 95 11.36 2.83 22.75
C GLN A 95 12.02 2.25 24.01
N GLN A 96 11.38 1.25 24.62
CA GLN A 96 11.91 0.57 25.79
C GLN A 96 13.26 -0.12 25.50
N ARG A 97 13.39 -0.77 24.33
CA ARG A 97 14.63 -1.46 23.94
C ARG A 97 15.81 -0.52 23.79
N TYR A 98 15.60 0.64 23.17
CA TYR A 98 16.69 1.61 22.95
C TYR A 98 16.94 2.50 24.17
N GLY A 99 15.93 2.73 25.02
CA GLY A 99 16.06 3.44 26.29
C GLY A 99 16.73 4.80 26.11
N ARG A 100 17.88 5.01 26.79
CA ARG A 100 18.67 6.25 26.67
C ARG A 100 19.21 6.53 25.26
N PHE A 101 19.23 5.52 24.37
CA PHE A 101 19.69 5.65 23.00
C PHE A 101 18.55 5.83 21.99
N THR A 102 17.30 5.99 22.45
CA THR A 102 16.12 6.11 21.58
C THR A 102 16.28 7.23 20.55
N GLU A 103 16.73 8.41 20.96
CA GLU A 103 16.93 9.54 20.05
C GLU A 103 17.93 9.21 18.94
N VAL A 104 19.09 8.65 19.30
CA VAL A 104 20.13 8.26 18.35
C VAL A 104 19.62 7.17 17.40
N ALA A 105 18.91 6.16 17.92
CA ALA A 105 18.34 5.08 17.10
C ALA A 105 17.31 5.62 16.11
N PHE A 106 16.37 6.46 16.58
CA PHE A 106 15.29 7.02 15.75
C PHE A 106 15.82 7.96 14.67
N GLN A 107 16.89 8.72 14.94
CA GLN A 107 17.54 9.53 13.92
C GLN A 107 18.12 8.68 12.78
N HIS A 108 18.73 7.54 13.10
CA HIS A 108 19.29 6.66 12.07
C HIS A 108 18.19 5.83 11.37
N PHE A 109 17.16 5.42 12.10
CA PHE A 109 15.98 4.77 11.52
C PHE A 109 15.27 5.68 10.52
N SER A 110 15.08 6.97 10.83
CA SER A 110 14.44 7.92 9.92
C SER A 110 15.28 8.19 8.67
N GLN A 111 16.61 8.28 8.82
CA GLN A 111 17.53 8.40 7.68
C GLN A 111 17.50 7.15 6.78
N ALA A 112 17.47 5.97 7.38
CA ALA A 112 17.36 4.71 6.63
C ALA A 112 16.02 4.62 5.92
N ALA A 113 14.92 5.01 6.59
CA ALA A 113 13.59 5.08 5.99
C ALA A 113 13.54 6.08 4.82
N GLY A 114 14.17 7.25 4.96
CA GLY A 114 14.28 8.22 3.87
C GLY A 114 15.00 7.66 2.64
N THR A 115 16.10 6.92 2.86
CA THR A 115 16.82 6.22 1.78
C THR A 115 15.95 5.14 1.13
N PHE A 116 15.20 4.37 1.93
CA PHE A 116 14.27 3.36 1.44
C PHE A 116 13.17 3.98 0.57
N PHE A 117 12.52 5.06 1.01
CA PHE A 117 11.46 5.72 0.23
C PHE A 117 11.95 6.36 -1.06
N GLN A 118 13.13 6.96 -1.04
CA GLN A 118 13.78 7.46 -2.26
C GLN A 118 14.01 6.31 -3.24
N ALA A 119 14.51 5.17 -2.76
CA ALA A 119 14.82 4.01 -3.58
C ALA A 119 13.56 3.34 -4.17
N THR A 120 12.49 3.18 -3.39
CA THR A 120 11.20 2.66 -3.89
C THR A 120 10.51 3.60 -4.86
N GLY A 121 10.82 4.90 -4.80
CA GLY A 121 10.30 5.90 -5.73
C GLY A 121 10.98 5.90 -7.11
N THR A 122 12.16 5.28 -7.25
CA THR A 122 12.90 5.26 -8.53
C THR A 122 12.73 3.95 -9.27
N ASP A 123 12.85 2.82 -8.59
CA ASP A 123 12.98 1.51 -9.24
C ASP A 123 12.20 0.41 -8.52
N TRP A 124 11.69 -0.54 -9.30
CA TRP A 124 11.17 -1.80 -8.80
C TRP A 124 12.31 -2.72 -8.40
N PHE A 125 12.36 -3.05 -7.11
CA PHE A 125 13.36 -3.96 -6.56
C PHE A 125 12.93 -4.51 -5.19
N ASP A 126 13.47 -5.67 -4.80
CA ASP A 126 13.35 -6.22 -3.46
C ASP A 126 14.42 -5.64 -2.52
N TRP A 127 14.16 -4.41 -2.06
CA TRP A 127 15.06 -3.66 -1.19
C TRP A 127 15.25 -4.35 0.17
N LEU A 128 14.16 -4.81 0.80
CA LEU A 128 14.24 -5.37 2.15
C LEU A 128 14.80 -6.79 2.16
N GLY A 129 14.49 -7.63 1.16
CA GLY A 129 15.12 -8.94 1.04
C GLY A 129 16.60 -8.83 0.69
N ALA A 130 17.00 -7.94 -0.22
CA ALA A 130 18.40 -7.71 -0.53
C ALA A 130 19.19 -7.15 0.67
N LEU A 131 18.61 -6.23 1.44
CA LEU A 131 19.22 -5.70 2.66
C LEU A 131 19.33 -6.78 3.75
N THR A 132 18.33 -7.67 3.89
CA THR A 132 18.39 -8.83 4.79
C THR A 132 19.57 -9.74 4.43
N MET A 133 19.77 -10.00 3.14
CA MET A 133 20.91 -10.78 2.66
C MET A 133 22.25 -10.07 2.89
N SER A 134 22.33 -8.75 2.66
CA SER A 134 23.59 -7.99 2.85
C SER A 134 23.99 -7.90 4.32
N LEU A 135 23.02 -7.75 5.22
CA LEU A 135 23.23 -7.76 6.66
C LEU A 135 23.63 -9.14 7.20
N GLY A 136 23.54 -10.21 6.38
CA GLY A 136 23.82 -11.58 6.79
C GLY A 136 22.72 -12.17 7.68
N LEU A 137 21.50 -11.64 7.57
CA LEU A 137 20.33 -12.11 8.32
C LEU A 137 19.67 -13.33 7.66
N GLY A 138 20.02 -13.64 6.40
CA GLY A 138 19.66 -14.88 5.72
C GLY A 138 20.73 -15.96 5.90
N GLY A 139 20.38 -17.11 6.50
CA GLY A 139 21.21 -18.34 6.43
C GLY A 139 21.38 -19.22 7.69
N ASN A 140 21.55 -20.53 7.42
CA ASN A 140 21.87 -21.72 8.22
C ASN A 140 21.08 -22.11 9.47
N ARG A 141 20.40 -21.20 10.18
CA ARG A 141 19.47 -21.59 11.28
C ARG A 141 18.00 -21.28 11.01
N HIS A 142 17.71 -20.40 10.03
CA HIS A 142 16.35 -19.97 9.71
C HIS A 142 15.91 -20.26 8.26
N GLY A 143 16.83 -20.58 7.35
CA GLY A 143 16.48 -21.07 6.00
C GLY A 143 15.97 -20.03 4.99
N ASP A 144 15.78 -18.78 5.40
CA ASP A 144 15.23 -17.72 4.55
C ASP A 144 16.24 -17.24 3.50
N TYR A 145 16.14 -17.78 2.28
CA TYR A 145 16.80 -17.24 1.08
C TYR A 145 15.73 -16.58 0.21
N TYR A 146 15.96 -15.33 -0.19
CA TYR A 146 15.03 -14.63 -1.07
C TYR A 146 15.34 -14.93 -2.53
N THR A 147 14.28 -15.11 -3.31
CA THR A 147 14.37 -15.29 -4.76
C THR A 147 15.07 -14.10 -5.40
N PRO A 148 16.14 -14.29 -6.19
CA PRO A 148 16.79 -13.20 -6.91
C PRO A 148 15.80 -12.43 -7.79
N TRP A 149 15.94 -11.11 -7.85
CA TRP A 149 15.02 -10.22 -8.55
C TRP A 149 14.76 -10.64 -10.00
N ASP A 150 15.82 -10.97 -10.75
CA ASP A 150 15.70 -11.35 -12.17
C ASP A 150 14.88 -12.63 -12.36
N VAL A 151 14.98 -13.58 -11.42
CA VAL A 151 14.17 -14.81 -11.43
C VAL A 151 12.71 -14.49 -11.13
N ALA A 152 12.47 -13.65 -10.13
CA ALA A 152 11.12 -13.20 -9.79
C ALA A 152 10.47 -12.44 -10.95
N GLN A 153 11.21 -11.56 -11.64
CA GLN A 153 10.73 -10.87 -12.84
C GLN A 153 10.42 -11.82 -13.99
N MET A 154 11.32 -12.77 -14.28
CA MET A 154 11.08 -13.78 -15.31
C MET A 154 9.78 -14.55 -15.02
N MET A 155 9.58 -15.00 -13.79
CA MET A 155 8.36 -15.70 -13.38
C MET A 155 7.12 -14.80 -13.50
N ALA A 156 7.21 -13.55 -13.05
CA ALA A 156 6.11 -12.58 -13.15
C ALA A 156 5.66 -12.34 -14.59
N GLN A 157 6.59 -12.22 -15.55
CA GLN A 157 6.28 -12.03 -16.97
C GLN A 157 5.47 -13.19 -17.57
N THR A 158 5.62 -14.41 -17.05
CA THR A 158 4.85 -15.57 -17.51
C THR A 158 3.40 -15.59 -17.02
N GLN A 159 3.04 -14.84 -15.97
CA GLN A 159 1.70 -14.87 -15.37
C GLN A 159 0.65 -14.12 -16.21
N ASN A 160 1.07 -13.24 -17.12
CA ASN A 160 0.20 -12.48 -18.03
C ASN A 160 -0.99 -11.78 -17.33
N ILE A 161 -0.71 -11.13 -16.19
CA ILE A 161 -1.69 -10.45 -15.35
C ILE A 161 -2.47 -9.39 -16.15
N SER A 162 -1.78 -8.67 -17.04
CA SER A 162 -2.39 -7.67 -17.91
C SER A 162 -3.50 -8.26 -18.79
N SER A 163 -3.33 -9.45 -19.36
CA SER A 163 -4.42 -10.07 -20.14
C SER A 163 -5.63 -10.42 -19.28
N LEU A 164 -5.42 -10.87 -18.04
CA LEU A 164 -6.51 -11.14 -17.11
C LEU A 164 -7.24 -9.85 -16.71
N LEU A 165 -6.51 -8.77 -16.44
CA LEU A 165 -7.06 -7.44 -16.18
C LEU A 165 -8.01 -6.99 -17.31
N HIS A 166 -7.57 -7.08 -18.57
CA HIS A 166 -8.40 -6.73 -19.72
C HIS A 166 -9.67 -7.59 -19.81
N LYS A 167 -9.56 -8.91 -19.58
CA LYS A 167 -10.72 -9.81 -19.56
C LYS A 167 -11.73 -9.39 -18.48
N ARG A 168 -11.27 -9.06 -17.27
CA ARG A 168 -12.13 -8.58 -16.18
C ARG A 168 -12.79 -7.25 -16.51
N MET A 169 -12.09 -6.33 -17.18
CA MET A 169 -12.68 -5.07 -17.64
C MET A 169 -13.78 -5.30 -18.67
N LEU A 170 -13.58 -6.21 -19.62
CA LEU A 170 -14.60 -6.56 -20.62
C LEU A 170 -15.85 -7.19 -19.97
N VAL A 171 -15.67 -8.04 -18.96
CA VAL A 171 -16.79 -8.60 -18.19
C VAL A 171 -17.58 -7.49 -17.49
N ALA A 172 -16.89 -6.55 -16.83
CA ALA A 172 -17.52 -5.42 -16.15
C ALA A 172 -18.24 -4.45 -17.11
N LEU A 173 -17.70 -4.21 -18.31
CA LEU A 173 -18.37 -3.43 -19.35
C LEU A 173 -19.64 -4.13 -19.86
N ARG A 174 -19.67 -5.46 -19.88
CA ARG A 174 -20.81 -6.25 -20.33
C ARG A 174 -21.79 -6.58 -19.22
N HIS A 175 -21.55 -6.09 -18.00
CA HIS A 175 -22.43 -6.37 -16.88
C HIS A 175 -23.85 -5.83 -17.16
N PRO A 176 -24.93 -6.61 -16.93
CA PRO A 176 -26.28 -6.21 -17.32
C PRO A 176 -26.76 -4.90 -16.67
N GLU A 177 -26.30 -4.62 -15.46
CA GLU A 177 -26.63 -3.39 -14.71
C GLU A 177 -25.70 -2.21 -15.06
N ASN A 178 -24.70 -2.41 -15.93
CA ASN A 178 -23.81 -1.34 -16.37
C ASN A 178 -24.44 -0.53 -17.51
N HIS A 179 -25.44 0.28 -17.17
CA HIS A 179 -26.17 1.08 -18.15
C HIS A 179 -25.32 2.16 -18.85
N ARG A 180 -24.15 2.51 -18.29
CA ARG A 180 -23.22 3.49 -18.87
C ARG A 180 -22.27 2.88 -19.89
N ALA A 181 -21.97 1.59 -19.78
CA ALA A 181 -20.99 0.93 -20.63
C ALA A 181 -21.27 1.00 -22.14
N PRO A 182 -22.51 0.84 -22.65
CA PRO A 182 -22.78 0.96 -24.07
C PRO A 182 -22.39 2.34 -24.63
N ALA A 183 -22.73 3.41 -23.90
CA ALA A 183 -22.39 4.78 -24.30
C ALA A 183 -20.87 4.99 -24.33
N VAL A 184 -20.16 4.58 -23.27
CA VAL A 184 -18.70 4.71 -23.20
C VAL A 184 -17.99 3.85 -24.25
N ALA A 185 -18.48 2.64 -24.51
CA ALA A 185 -17.93 1.77 -25.56
C ALA A 185 -18.12 2.39 -26.96
N LEU A 186 -19.29 2.97 -27.25
CA LEU A 186 -19.53 3.69 -28.51
C LEU A 186 -18.60 4.89 -28.66
N THR A 187 -18.40 5.68 -27.61
CA THR A 187 -17.42 6.77 -27.61
C THR A 187 -16.01 6.23 -27.86
N GLY A 188 -15.64 5.12 -27.22
CA GLY A 188 -14.34 4.46 -27.42
C GLY A 188 -14.09 4.02 -28.87
N LEU A 189 -15.13 3.61 -29.61
CA LEU A 189 -15.03 3.26 -31.03
C LEU A 189 -14.67 4.46 -31.91
N LEU A 190 -15.05 5.68 -31.52
CA LEU A 190 -14.66 6.91 -32.24
C LEU A 190 -13.14 7.14 -32.20
N PHE A 191 -12.45 6.50 -31.26
CA PHE A 191 -11.02 6.65 -31.03
C PHE A 191 -10.20 5.43 -31.48
N HIS A 192 -10.82 4.43 -32.10
CA HIS A 192 -10.12 3.24 -32.57
C HIS A 192 -9.48 3.50 -33.94
N PRO A 193 -8.20 3.14 -34.15
CA PRO A 193 -7.56 3.28 -35.45
C PRO A 193 -8.38 2.53 -36.51
N ARG A 194 -8.47 3.11 -37.70
CA ARG A 194 -9.20 2.53 -38.83
C ARG A 194 -8.59 1.18 -39.21
N ALA A 195 -9.38 0.34 -39.88
CA ALA A 195 -8.97 -1.02 -40.27
C ALA A 195 -7.75 -1.06 -41.21
N ASP A 196 -7.41 0.06 -41.85
CA ASP A 196 -6.22 0.29 -42.68
C ASP A 196 -4.97 0.70 -41.87
N GLY A 197 -5.05 0.72 -40.54
CA GLY A 197 -3.98 1.14 -39.64
C GLY A 197 -3.79 2.66 -39.56
N GLN A 198 -4.59 3.45 -40.29
CA GLN A 198 -4.57 4.90 -40.20
C GLN A 198 -5.30 5.36 -38.94
N PRO A 199 -4.83 6.42 -38.26
CA PRO A 199 -5.57 7.02 -37.17
C PRO A 199 -6.96 7.49 -37.63
N THR A 200 -7.99 7.33 -36.78
CA THR A 200 -9.26 8.04 -36.95
C THR A 200 -9.01 9.52 -36.67
N GLU A 201 -9.21 10.40 -37.64
CA GLU A 201 -9.04 11.84 -37.44
C GLU A 201 -10.30 12.46 -36.77
N PRO A 202 -10.16 13.25 -35.70
CA PRO A 202 -8.90 13.57 -35.03
C PRO A 202 -8.41 12.41 -34.16
N ALA A 203 -7.16 12.00 -34.36
CA ALA A 203 -6.57 10.95 -33.55
C ALA A 203 -6.37 11.49 -32.13
N LEU A 204 -6.92 10.81 -31.12
CA LEU A 204 -6.56 11.15 -29.75
C LEU A 204 -5.07 10.88 -29.55
N ASP A 205 -4.36 11.91 -29.13
CA ASP A 205 -3.00 11.75 -28.65
C ASP A 205 -2.98 10.82 -27.41
N ALA A 206 -1.78 10.48 -26.94
CA ALA A 206 -1.64 9.58 -25.79
C ALA A 206 -2.31 10.16 -24.53
N ALA A 207 -2.20 11.48 -24.31
CA ALA A 207 -2.76 12.14 -23.14
C ALA A 207 -4.29 12.10 -23.13
N ALA A 208 -4.93 12.33 -24.27
CA ALA A 208 -6.38 12.30 -24.38
C ALA A 208 -6.93 10.86 -24.29
N ARG A 209 -6.16 9.84 -24.71
CA ARG A 209 -6.48 8.43 -24.46
C ARG A 209 -6.40 8.08 -22.97
N ASP A 210 -5.37 8.54 -22.28
CA ASP A 210 -5.22 8.34 -20.85
C ASP A 210 -6.31 9.07 -20.06
N ALA A 211 -6.66 10.30 -20.45
CA ALA A 211 -7.80 11.02 -19.88
C ALA A 211 -9.12 10.28 -20.11
N PHE A 212 -9.37 9.79 -21.33
CA PHE A 212 -10.56 8.98 -21.60
C PHE A 212 -10.63 7.73 -20.73
N LEU A 213 -9.50 7.03 -20.58
CA LEU A 213 -9.39 5.84 -19.74
C LEU A 213 -9.71 6.16 -18.27
N LEU A 214 -9.05 7.17 -17.70
CA LEU A 214 -9.16 7.50 -16.27
C LEU A 214 -10.47 8.20 -15.90
N GLU A 215 -11.00 9.06 -16.77
CA GLU A 215 -12.18 9.89 -16.47
C GLU A 215 -13.50 9.25 -16.87
N TYR A 216 -13.51 8.39 -17.90
CA TYR A 216 -14.76 7.82 -18.44
C TYR A 216 -14.80 6.31 -18.33
N LEU A 217 -13.76 5.60 -18.82
CA LEU A 217 -13.79 4.15 -18.90
C LEU A 217 -13.70 3.49 -17.53
N ILE A 218 -12.69 3.85 -16.74
CA ILE A 218 -12.46 3.28 -15.42
C ILE A 218 -13.63 3.54 -14.47
N PRO A 219 -14.16 4.77 -14.32
CA PRO A 219 -15.31 5.02 -13.45
C PRO A 219 -16.58 4.25 -13.87
N THR A 220 -16.70 3.93 -15.16
CA THR A 220 -17.80 3.11 -15.70
C THR A 220 -17.61 1.62 -15.40
N VAL A 221 -16.36 1.14 -15.39
CA VAL A 221 -16.02 -0.26 -15.16
C VAL A 221 -15.97 -0.60 -13.68
N LEU A 222 -15.38 0.26 -12.86
CA LEU A 222 -14.99 -0.02 -11.48
C LEU A 222 -16.13 -0.55 -10.59
N PRO A 223 -17.39 -0.06 -10.66
CA PRO A 223 -18.49 -0.58 -9.83
C PRO A 223 -18.83 -2.04 -10.09
N PHE A 224 -18.52 -2.57 -11.27
CA PHE A 224 -18.83 -3.94 -11.70
C PHE A 224 -17.57 -4.80 -11.86
N PHE A 225 -16.41 -4.25 -11.50
CA PHE A 225 -15.13 -4.89 -11.72
C PHE A 225 -14.74 -5.79 -10.55
N GLU A 226 -14.45 -7.05 -10.86
CA GLU A 226 -13.86 -7.99 -9.90
C GLU A 226 -12.33 -7.88 -9.94
N PRO A 227 -11.67 -7.48 -8.83
CA PRO A 227 -10.22 -7.35 -8.78
C PRO A 227 -9.48 -8.61 -9.19
N VAL A 228 -8.39 -8.44 -9.94
CA VAL A 228 -7.44 -9.53 -10.18
C VAL A 228 -6.63 -9.74 -8.92
N THR A 229 -6.63 -10.96 -8.39
CA THR A 229 -5.89 -11.30 -7.19
C THR A 229 -4.62 -12.09 -7.53
N VAL A 230 -3.51 -11.71 -6.91
CA VAL A 230 -2.21 -12.40 -6.98
C VAL A 230 -1.89 -12.86 -5.57
N CYS A 231 -1.60 -14.15 -5.40
CA CYS A 231 -1.32 -14.74 -4.10
C CYS A 231 0.06 -15.40 -4.09
N ASP A 232 0.84 -15.12 -3.05
CA ASP A 232 2.07 -15.83 -2.72
C ASP A 232 1.99 -16.42 -1.31
N PRO A 233 1.81 -17.75 -1.16
CA PRO A 233 1.64 -18.39 0.14
C PRO A 233 2.92 -18.50 0.98
N ALA A 234 4.08 -18.15 0.43
CA ALA A 234 5.37 -18.13 1.13
C ALA A 234 6.17 -16.91 0.67
N CYS A 235 5.62 -15.73 0.98
CA CYS A 235 5.97 -14.50 0.28
C CYS A 235 7.34 -13.93 0.62
N GLY A 236 7.96 -14.36 1.73
CA GLY A 236 9.25 -13.84 2.15
C GLY A 236 9.21 -12.32 2.29
N SER A 237 10.18 -11.63 1.68
CA SER A 237 10.24 -10.17 1.59
C SER A 237 9.13 -9.56 0.72
N GLY A 238 8.33 -10.37 0.03
CA GLY A 238 7.35 -9.94 -0.97
C GLY A 238 7.90 -9.87 -2.39
N VAL A 239 9.13 -10.35 -2.65
CA VAL A 239 9.82 -10.21 -3.95
C VAL A 239 8.99 -10.67 -5.16
N MET A 240 8.27 -11.79 -5.05
CA MET A 240 7.43 -12.29 -6.13
C MET A 240 6.21 -11.40 -6.37
N LEU A 241 5.62 -10.84 -5.31
CA LEU A 241 4.50 -9.90 -5.41
C LEU A 241 4.95 -8.57 -6.01
N LEU A 242 6.14 -8.08 -5.66
CA LEU A 242 6.73 -6.88 -6.25
C LEU A 242 7.06 -7.08 -7.73
N ALA A 243 7.65 -8.22 -8.08
CA ALA A 243 7.92 -8.57 -9.46
C ALA A 243 6.62 -8.65 -10.27
N ALA A 244 5.58 -9.31 -9.75
CA ALA A 244 4.25 -9.33 -10.36
C ALA A 244 3.70 -7.91 -10.56
N ALA A 245 3.75 -7.06 -9.53
CA ALA A 245 3.30 -5.67 -9.60
C ALA A 245 4.06 -4.85 -10.64
N SER A 246 5.37 -5.07 -10.82
CA SER A 246 6.17 -4.38 -11.83
C SER A 246 5.71 -4.61 -13.27
N THR A 247 4.95 -5.69 -13.54
CA THR A 247 4.38 -6.00 -14.86
C THR A 247 3.00 -5.40 -15.12
N VAL A 248 2.40 -4.78 -14.10
CA VAL A 248 1.02 -4.27 -14.14
C VAL A 248 1.05 -2.75 -14.37
N PRO A 249 0.17 -2.20 -15.24
CA PRO A 249 0.04 -0.75 -15.44
C PRO A 249 -0.18 0.01 -14.12
N HIS A 250 0.42 1.19 -13.99
CA HIS A 250 0.37 2.01 -12.78
C HIS A 250 -1.05 2.25 -12.27
N TRP A 251 -1.94 2.75 -13.14
CA TRP A 251 -3.34 3.05 -12.81
C TRP A 251 -4.08 1.85 -12.22
N ALA A 252 -3.81 0.63 -12.72
CA ALA A 252 -4.53 -0.56 -12.28
C ALA A 252 -4.11 -0.99 -10.86
N ARG A 253 -2.83 -0.81 -10.52
CA ARG A 253 -2.30 -1.08 -9.17
C ARG A 253 -2.76 -0.01 -8.18
N GLN A 254 -2.67 1.26 -8.59
CA GLN A 254 -3.05 2.41 -7.78
C GLN A 254 -4.53 2.35 -7.38
N LEU A 255 -5.42 1.98 -8.30
CA LEU A 255 -6.86 1.88 -8.05
C LEU A 255 -7.28 0.57 -7.37
N GLY A 256 -6.33 -0.32 -7.06
CA GLY A 256 -6.63 -1.61 -6.44
C GLY A 256 -7.41 -2.58 -7.33
N MET A 257 -7.31 -2.40 -8.66
CA MET A 257 -7.87 -3.34 -9.65
C MET A 257 -7.03 -4.63 -9.76
N VAL A 258 -5.76 -4.57 -9.34
CA VAL A 258 -4.94 -5.74 -9.04
C VAL A 258 -4.57 -5.71 -7.56
N GLN A 259 -4.78 -6.83 -6.87
CA GLN A 259 -4.60 -6.98 -5.43
C GLN A 259 -3.63 -8.12 -5.13
N PHE A 260 -2.66 -7.85 -4.26
CA PHE A 260 -1.54 -8.72 -3.93
C PHE A 260 -1.70 -9.22 -2.49
N TYR A 261 -1.67 -10.54 -2.32
CA TYR A 261 -1.83 -11.21 -1.04
C TYR A 261 -0.61 -12.08 -0.78
N GLY A 262 -0.03 -11.94 0.41
CA GLY A 262 1.11 -12.72 0.85
C GLY A 262 0.79 -13.44 2.15
N MET A 263 1.31 -14.65 2.31
CA MET A 263 1.38 -15.36 3.58
C MET A 263 2.83 -15.76 3.83
N ASP A 264 3.26 -15.72 5.07
CA ASP A 264 4.54 -16.28 5.49
C ASP A 264 4.45 -16.70 6.97
N LEU A 265 5.30 -17.63 7.39
CA LEU A 265 5.41 -18.05 8.78
C LEU A 265 6.21 -17.03 9.61
N SER A 266 7.18 -16.36 9.00
CA SER A 266 8.07 -15.43 9.67
C SER A 266 7.42 -14.05 9.82
N HIS A 267 7.34 -13.55 11.04
CA HIS A 267 6.89 -12.17 11.31
C HIS A 267 7.73 -11.16 10.51
N ARG A 268 9.07 -11.35 10.46
CA ARG A 268 9.98 -10.48 9.69
C ARG A 268 9.60 -10.47 8.21
N ALA A 269 9.38 -11.64 7.61
CA ALA A 269 8.98 -11.76 6.22
C ALA A 269 7.65 -11.01 5.95
N VAL A 270 6.63 -11.27 6.77
CA VAL A 270 5.34 -10.59 6.68
C VAL A 270 5.49 -9.06 6.77
N GLN A 271 6.27 -8.54 7.72
CA GLN A 271 6.46 -7.10 7.88
C GLN A 271 7.26 -6.49 6.73
N MET A 272 8.30 -7.17 6.22
CA MET A 272 9.03 -6.71 5.04
C MET A 272 8.12 -6.61 3.81
N SER A 273 7.38 -7.69 3.52
CA SER A 273 6.40 -7.72 2.43
C SER A 273 5.37 -6.59 2.60
N ARG A 274 4.84 -6.44 3.82
CA ARG A 274 3.88 -5.40 4.17
C ARG A 274 4.40 -3.98 3.93
N ALA A 275 5.64 -3.70 4.33
CA ALA A 275 6.29 -2.42 4.14
C ALA A 275 6.54 -2.11 2.65
N GLN A 276 7.12 -3.06 1.91
CA GLN A 276 7.42 -2.86 0.49
C GLN A 276 6.14 -2.66 -0.33
N LEU A 277 5.12 -3.50 -0.15
CA LEU A 277 3.86 -3.36 -0.88
C LEU A 277 3.22 -1.97 -0.66
N ARG A 278 3.24 -1.45 0.57
CA ARG A 278 2.74 -0.10 0.87
C ARG A 278 3.60 1.01 0.29
N ALA A 279 4.93 0.88 0.37
CA ALA A 279 5.85 1.86 -0.19
C ALA A 279 5.70 2.01 -1.71
N TYR A 280 5.37 0.92 -2.42
CA TYR A 280 5.03 0.93 -3.85
C TYR A 280 3.55 1.25 -4.15
N GLY A 281 2.76 1.67 -3.15
CA GLY A 281 1.39 2.14 -3.39
C GLY A 281 0.33 1.06 -3.62
N LEU A 282 0.67 -0.22 -3.40
CA LEU A 282 -0.13 -1.35 -3.85
C LEU A 282 -1.41 -1.57 -3.02
N ASN A 283 -2.34 -2.36 -3.57
CA ASN A 283 -3.63 -2.70 -2.96
C ASN A 283 -4.51 -1.48 -2.64
N GLY A 284 -4.47 -0.46 -3.51
CA GLY A 284 -5.24 0.78 -3.31
C GLY A 284 -4.69 1.68 -2.21
N TYR A 285 -3.51 1.38 -1.65
CA TYR A 285 -2.86 2.23 -0.66
C TYR A 285 -2.57 3.63 -1.22
N GLU A 286 -2.05 3.70 -2.46
CA GLU A 286 -1.77 4.98 -3.11
C GLU A 286 -3.04 5.79 -3.40
N ALA A 287 -4.14 5.15 -3.83
CA ALA A 287 -5.41 5.87 -4.00
C ALA A 287 -5.91 6.49 -2.68
N ARG A 288 -5.77 5.77 -1.55
CA ARG A 288 -6.12 6.32 -0.23
C ARG A 288 -5.23 7.51 0.14
N MET A 289 -3.94 7.41 -0.13
CA MET A 289 -2.99 8.49 0.06
C MET A 289 -3.34 9.70 -0.80
N PHE A 290 -3.68 9.48 -2.06
CA PHE A 290 -4.05 10.54 -3.01
C PHE A 290 -5.32 11.26 -2.55
N VAL A 291 -6.38 10.53 -2.17
CA VAL A 291 -7.62 11.13 -1.66
C VAL A 291 -7.34 11.94 -0.39
N ALA A 292 -6.60 11.38 0.57
CA ALA A 292 -6.26 12.11 1.80
C ALA A 292 -5.42 13.36 1.54
N LEU A 293 -4.53 13.32 0.55
CA LEU A 293 -3.70 14.46 0.14
C LEU A 293 -4.52 15.53 -0.61
N ASP A 294 -5.42 15.12 -1.49
CA ASP A 294 -6.32 16.01 -2.23
C ASP A 294 -7.27 16.75 -1.26
N GLU A 295 -7.88 16.01 -0.33
CA GLU A 295 -8.68 16.59 0.77
C GLU A 295 -7.87 17.56 1.64
N ALA A 296 -6.55 17.33 1.76
CA ALA A 296 -5.64 18.23 2.46
C ALA A 296 -5.25 19.48 1.67
N GLY A 297 -5.65 19.60 0.40
CA GLY A 297 -5.22 20.70 -0.48
C GLY A 297 -3.77 20.57 -0.94
N GLY A 298 -3.23 19.34 -0.94
CA GLY A 298 -1.89 19.03 -1.44
C GLY A 298 -0.75 19.26 -0.44
N TRP A 299 0.46 18.93 -0.88
CA TRP A 299 1.66 18.95 -0.04
C TRP A 299 2.04 20.35 0.44
N ASP A 300 1.73 21.39 -0.34
CA ASP A 300 2.06 22.77 0.05
C ASP A 300 1.18 23.24 1.20
N ALA A 301 -0.13 22.96 1.14
CA ALA A 301 -1.05 23.27 2.21
C ALA A 301 -0.73 22.49 3.50
N ILE A 302 -0.31 21.22 3.38
CA ILE A 302 0.18 20.45 4.54
C ILE A 302 1.44 21.08 5.13
N ARG A 303 2.43 21.42 4.29
CA ARG A 303 3.68 22.04 4.74
C ARG A 303 3.44 23.36 5.47
N GLU A 304 2.56 24.20 4.92
CA GLU A 304 2.18 25.47 5.55
C GLU A 304 1.52 25.25 6.92
N ARG A 305 0.55 24.33 7.02
CA ARG A 305 -0.11 23.99 8.29
C ARG A 305 0.88 23.44 9.32
N LEU A 306 1.78 22.55 8.91
CA LEU A 306 2.79 21.98 9.81
C LEU A 306 3.83 23.02 10.27
N ALA A 307 4.17 23.98 9.42
CA ALA A 307 5.05 25.10 9.81
C ALA A 307 4.40 26.03 10.84
N GLN A 308 3.06 26.12 10.84
CA GLN A 308 2.28 26.93 11.78
C GLN A 308 1.90 26.15 13.05
N ALA A 309 1.95 24.82 13.02
CA ALA A 309 1.62 23.96 14.15
C ALA A 309 2.70 24.02 15.24
N ALA A 310 2.27 24.05 16.50
CA ALA A 310 3.17 23.82 17.62
C ALA A 310 3.82 22.43 17.49
N PRO A 311 5.08 22.25 17.93
CA PRO A 311 5.74 20.96 17.85
C PRO A 311 4.90 19.89 18.54
N VAL A 312 4.65 18.79 17.81
CA VAL A 312 3.88 17.66 18.32
C VAL A 312 4.59 17.14 19.57
N ALA A 313 3.90 17.20 20.71
CA ALA A 313 4.43 16.66 21.95
C ALA A 313 4.73 15.17 21.73
N PRO A 314 5.90 14.66 22.17
CA PRO A 314 6.21 13.26 22.04
C PRO A 314 5.08 12.44 22.68
N PRO A 315 4.71 11.30 22.08
CA PRO A 315 3.67 10.48 22.64
C PRO A 315 4.01 10.14 24.11
N PRO A 316 3.05 10.25 25.04
CA PRO A 316 3.30 9.94 26.43
C PRO A 316 3.77 8.48 26.53
N PRO A 317 4.73 8.16 27.43
CA PRO A 317 5.09 6.78 27.67
C PRO A 317 3.83 6.01 28.05
N LEU A 318 3.58 4.87 27.40
CA LEU A 318 2.49 3.99 27.79
C LEU A 318 2.76 3.55 29.23
N VAL A 319 2.01 4.12 30.17
CA VAL A 319 1.94 3.60 31.54
C VAL A 319 1.37 2.20 31.40
N ALA A 320 2.10 1.19 31.88
CA ALA A 320 1.64 -0.19 31.90
C ALA A 320 0.26 -0.22 32.58
N ALA A 321 -0.80 -0.34 31.79
CA ALA A 321 -2.11 -0.64 32.32
C ALA A 321 -1.99 -2.03 32.94
N SER A 322 -2.02 -2.11 34.28
CA SER A 322 -2.13 -3.37 35.00
C SER A 322 -3.26 -4.20 34.37
N PRO A 323 -3.06 -5.49 34.09
CA PRO A 323 -4.08 -6.31 33.44
C PRO A 323 -5.21 -6.63 34.42
N GLY A 324 -6.15 -5.69 34.57
CA GLY A 324 -7.48 -5.95 35.10
C GLY A 324 -8.37 -6.52 34.00
N PHE A 325 -8.10 -7.75 33.56
CA PHE A 325 -8.99 -8.44 32.64
C PHE A 325 -10.19 -8.99 33.42
N THR A 326 -11.30 -8.27 33.38
CA THR A 326 -12.61 -8.90 33.59
C THR A 326 -12.96 -9.62 32.29
N VAL A 327 -12.82 -10.95 32.29
CA VAL A 327 -13.31 -11.79 31.19
C VAL A 327 -14.83 -11.66 31.17
N VAL A 328 -15.35 -10.84 30.26
CA VAL A 328 -16.78 -10.89 29.90
C VAL A 328 -16.96 -12.15 29.06
N PRO A 329 -17.79 -13.12 29.47
CA PRO A 329 -17.99 -14.34 28.70
C PRO A 329 -18.56 -13.97 27.32
N ARG A 330 -17.91 -14.47 26.26
CA ARG A 330 -18.40 -14.34 24.88
C ARG A 330 -19.80 -14.94 24.80
N GLN A 331 -20.80 -14.11 24.55
CA GLN A 331 -22.02 -14.60 23.92
C GLN A 331 -21.67 -15.11 22.51
N PRO A 332 -22.26 -16.22 22.05
CA PRO A 332 -22.00 -16.75 20.72
C PRO A 332 -22.49 -15.75 19.68
N GLN A 333 -21.56 -15.05 19.03
CA GLN A 333 -21.88 -14.23 17.87
C GLN A 333 -22.27 -15.16 16.72
N GLY A 334 -23.55 -15.12 16.36
CA GLY A 334 -24.04 -15.71 15.13
C GLY A 334 -23.32 -15.10 13.92
N HIS A 335 -23.05 -15.93 12.92
CA HIS A 335 -22.43 -15.57 11.66
C HIS A 335 -23.05 -14.27 11.09
N LEU A 336 -22.28 -13.18 11.09
CA LEU A 336 -22.63 -11.95 10.38
C LEU A 336 -22.43 -12.21 8.88
N ALA A 337 -23.53 -12.54 8.19
CA ALA A 337 -23.58 -12.48 6.74
C ALA A 337 -23.37 -11.03 6.28
N HIS A 338 -22.49 -10.83 5.29
CA HIS A 338 -22.35 -9.54 4.63
C HIS A 338 -23.67 -9.14 3.96
N PRO A 339 -24.13 -7.88 4.08
CA PRO A 339 -25.37 -7.44 3.45
C PRO A 339 -25.25 -7.48 1.92
N THR A 340 -26.32 -7.93 1.27
CA THR A 340 -26.39 -8.06 -0.19
C THR A 340 -26.51 -6.70 -0.87
N LEU A 341 -26.17 -6.63 -2.16
CA LEU A 341 -26.19 -5.40 -2.97
C LEU A 341 -27.56 -4.68 -2.92
N ALA A 342 -28.66 -5.43 -2.84
CA ALA A 342 -30.02 -4.89 -2.70
C ALA A 342 -30.23 -4.09 -1.39
N GLN A 343 -29.57 -4.49 -0.30
CA GLN A 343 -29.66 -3.81 0.99
C GLN A 343 -28.83 -2.53 1.04
N ARG A 344 -27.77 -2.43 0.23
CA ARG A 344 -26.99 -1.18 0.05
C ARG A 344 -27.73 -0.16 -0.81
N ALA A 345 -28.50 -0.61 -1.81
CA ALA A 345 -29.31 0.26 -2.65
C ALA A 345 -30.46 0.94 -1.88
N ALA A 346 -31.06 0.26 -0.90
CA ALA A 346 -32.15 0.82 -0.08
C ALA A 346 -31.68 1.92 0.90
N ALA A 347 -30.40 1.90 1.32
CA ALA A 347 -29.85 2.87 2.27
C ALA A 347 -29.43 4.20 1.62
N GLN A 348 -29.37 4.28 0.28
CA GLN A 348 -28.96 5.48 -0.46
C GLN A 348 -30.13 6.29 -1.05
N ALA A 349 -31.38 5.90 -0.80
CA ALA A 349 -32.53 6.70 -1.21
C ALA A 349 -32.63 7.97 -0.34
N LYS A 350 -32.21 9.12 -0.89
CA LYS A 350 -32.48 10.46 -0.30
C LYS A 350 -34.01 10.70 -0.20
N PRO A 351 -34.47 11.49 0.79
CA PRO A 351 -35.88 11.83 0.91
C PRO A 351 -36.32 12.67 -0.29
N SER A 352 -37.45 12.27 -0.89
CA SER A 352 -38.10 12.93 -2.02
C SER A 352 -38.32 14.42 -1.73
N LEU A 353 -37.76 15.29 -2.58
CA LEU A 353 -38.18 16.69 -2.68
C LEU A 353 -39.64 16.71 -3.16
N VAL A 354 -40.56 17.01 -2.25
CA VAL A 354 -41.96 17.26 -2.57
C VAL A 354 -42.04 18.61 -3.27
N PHE A 355 -42.22 18.61 -4.59
CA PHE A 355 -42.67 19.79 -5.32
C PHE A 355 -44.15 20.01 -5.01
N THR A 356 -44.47 21.00 -4.18
CA THR A 356 -45.83 21.51 -4.05
C THR A 356 -46.21 22.27 -5.32
N GLN A 357 -47.18 21.74 -6.07
CA GLN A 357 -47.79 22.48 -7.17
C GLN A 357 -48.54 23.72 -6.61
N PRO A 358 -48.44 24.89 -7.25
CA PRO A 358 -49.24 26.05 -6.87
C PRO A 358 -50.71 25.80 -7.23
N GLN A 359 -51.62 26.03 -6.28
CA GLN A 359 -53.05 25.90 -6.49
C GLN A 359 -53.57 26.89 -7.56
N PRO A 360 -54.54 26.47 -8.40
CA PRO A 360 -55.15 27.37 -9.37
C PRO A 360 -56.05 28.39 -8.66
N THR A 361 -55.79 29.67 -8.93
CA THR A 361 -56.65 30.78 -8.51
C THR A 361 -58.01 30.70 -9.19
N ARG A 362 -59.05 30.63 -8.36
CA ARG A 362 -60.45 30.49 -8.76
C ARG A 362 -60.97 31.83 -9.28
N ASN A 363 -60.90 32.05 -10.59
CA ASN A 363 -61.55 33.20 -11.23
C ASN A 363 -63.06 32.92 -11.38
N ARG A 364 -63.90 33.54 -10.55
CA ARG A 364 -65.36 33.56 -10.68
C ARG A 364 -65.80 34.96 -11.14
N ARG A 365 -66.21 35.08 -12.40
CA ARG A 365 -67.27 36.00 -12.86
C ARG A 365 -68.00 35.37 -14.05
N GLY A 366 -69.32 35.39 -14.00
CA GLY A 366 -70.20 34.84 -15.04
C GLY A 366 -71.58 34.47 -14.48
N THR A 367 -72.34 35.51 -14.12
CA THR A 367 -73.77 35.56 -13.79
C THR A 367 -74.66 35.14 -14.97
N PRO A 368 -75.97 34.91 -14.73
CA PRO A 368 -76.93 35.99 -14.94
C PRO A 368 -77.50 36.57 -13.64
#